data_AF-A0A968GMT8-F1
#
_entry.id   AF-A0A968GMT8-F1
#
_cell.length_a   1.000
_cell.length_b   1.000
_cell.length_c   1.000
_cell.angle_alpha   90.00
_cell.angle_beta   90.00
_cell.angle_gamma   90.00
#
_symmetry.space_group_name_H-M   'P 1'
#
loop_
_entity.id
_entity.type
_entity.pdbx_description
1 polymer ?
#
loop_
_entity_poly.entity_id
_entity_poly.type
_entity_poly.pdbx_seq_one_letter_code
_entity_poly.pdbx_strand_id
1 'polypeptide(L)'
;MTYSLLTVIVLALLFQLINGMRDASNIVATMISSRAFRPQTALGLTAVAEFAGPLLFGVTVAKTIGNDIVASQALSLRALAVGLAGAILWNLITWSFGLPGCSSRALIGGLIGVTLISAGVDAVQL
;
A
#
# COMPACT_ATOMS: atom_id res chain seq x y z
N MET A 1 -17.92 -16.37 0.54
CA MET A 1 -17.17 -15.91 1.73
C MET A 1 -15.68 -16.25 1.60
N THR A 2 -15.31 -17.52 1.38
CA THR A 2 -13.88 -17.92 1.27
C THR A 2 -13.17 -17.34 0.03
N TYR A 3 -13.79 -17.40 -1.15
CA TYR A 3 -13.17 -16.92 -2.40
C TYR A 3 -12.88 -15.41 -2.39
N SER A 4 -13.83 -14.60 -1.90
CA SER A 4 -13.68 -13.15 -1.80
C SER A 4 -12.57 -12.73 -0.84
N LEU A 5 -12.42 -13.45 0.28
CA LEU A 5 -11.35 -13.19 1.24
C LEU A 5 -9.98 -13.55 0.64
N LEU A 6 -9.88 -14.70 -0.03
CA LEU A 6 -8.64 -15.10 -0.71
C LEU A 6 -8.21 -14.07 -1.76
N THR A 7 -9.15 -13.54 -2.55
CA THR A 7 -8.86 -12.48 -3.53
C THR A 7 -8.31 -11.23 -2.86
N VAL A 8 -8.91 -10.77 -1.76
CA VAL A 8 -8.42 -9.61 -1.01
C VAL A 8 -7.01 -9.84 -0.48
N ILE A 9 -6.72 -11.01 0.07
CA ILE A 9 -5.38 -11.35 0.59
C ILE A 9 -4.35 -11.32 -0.54
N VAL A 10 -4.65 -11.95 -1.67
CA VAL A 10 -3.75 -11.94 -2.84
C VAL A 10 -3.49 -10.53 -3.33
N LEU A 11 -4.54 -9.70 -3.45
CA LEU A 11 -4.39 -8.30 -3.86
C LEU A 11 -3.60 -7.47 -2.84
N ALA A 12 -3.83 -7.66 -1.54
CA ALA A 12 -3.08 -6.97 -0.49
C ALA A 12 -1.59 -7.34 -0.53
N LEU A 13 -1.26 -8.62 -0.74
CA LEU A 13 0.12 -9.07 -0.91
C LEU A 13 0.78 -8.50 -2.17
N LEU A 14 0.04 -8.47 -3.29
CA LEU A 14 0.53 -7.84 -4.53
C LEU A 14 0.78 -6.34 -4.36
N PHE A 15 -0.14 -5.63 -3.72
CA PHE A 15 0.03 -4.21 -3.40
C PHE A 15 1.28 -3.99 -2.53
N GLN A 16 1.46 -4.80 -1.48
CA GLN A 16 2.64 -4.69 -0.62
C GLN A 16 3.95 -5.05 -1.32
N LEU A 17 3.94 -6.02 -2.24
CA LEU A 17 5.13 -6.35 -3.04
C LEU A 17 5.54 -5.15 -3.91
N ILE A 18 4.59 -4.58 -4.64
CA ILE A 18 4.84 -3.40 -5.50
C ILE A 18 5.30 -2.22 -4.65
N ASN A 19 4.65 -1.99 -3.50
CA ASN A 19 5.02 -0.89 -2.61
C ASN A 19 6.44 -1.07 -2.06
N GLY A 20 6.75 -2.27 -1.54
CA GLY A 20 8.06 -2.60 -0.99
C GLY A 20 9.19 -2.45 -2.01
N MET A 21 8.96 -2.80 -3.28
CA MET A 21 9.95 -2.58 -4.34
C MET A 21 10.27 -1.09 -4.58
N ARG A 22 9.25 -0.22 -4.52
CA ARG A 22 9.43 1.24 -4.70
C ARG A 22 10.13 1.85 -3.49
N ASP A 23 9.69 1.52 -2.28
CA ASP A 23 10.26 2.06 -1.05
C ASP A 23 11.70 1.57 -0.85
N ALA A 24 11.97 0.29 -1.13
CA ALA A 24 13.33 -0.25 -1.10
C ALA A 24 14.26 0.51 -2.06
N SER A 25 13.80 0.83 -3.28
CA SER A 25 14.57 1.60 -4.26
C SER A 25 14.94 2.99 -3.72
N ASN A 26 14.01 3.68 -3.06
CA ASN A 26 14.24 4.99 -2.47
C ASN A 26 15.25 4.93 -1.31
N ILE A 27 15.17 3.89 -0.47
CA ILE A 27 16.06 3.72 0.69
C ILE A 27 17.49 3.37 0.24
N VAL A 28 17.64 2.37 -0.64
CA VAL A 28 18.98 1.88 -1.03
C VAL A 28 19.73 2.84 -1.96
N ALA A 29 19.04 3.72 -2.69
CA ALA A 29 19.65 4.66 -3.62
C ALA A 29 20.73 5.52 -2.95
N THR A 30 20.51 5.99 -1.73
CA THR A 30 21.46 6.83 -0.98
C THR A 30 22.70 6.04 -0.54
N MET A 31 22.50 4.82 -0.02
CA MET A 31 23.57 3.93 0.45
C MET A 31 24.47 3.45 -0.68
N ILE A 32 23.89 3.17 -1.85
CA ILE A 32 24.64 2.66 -3.02
C ILE A 32 25.33 3.80 -3.77
N SER A 33 24.65 4.94 -4.00
CA SER A 33 25.24 6.07 -4.74
C SER A 33 26.40 6.73 -4.00
N SER A 34 26.33 6.81 -2.68
CA SER A 34 27.43 7.27 -1.81
C SER A 34 28.56 6.25 -1.66
N ARG A 35 28.40 5.02 -2.17
CA ARG A 35 29.32 3.89 -2.01
C ARG A 35 29.55 3.48 -0.55
N ALA A 36 28.63 3.82 0.36
CA ALA A 36 28.70 3.43 1.77
C ALA A 36 28.49 1.92 1.95
N PHE A 37 27.60 1.32 1.14
CA PHE A 37 27.31 -0.12 1.18
C PHE A 37 27.36 -0.75 -0.21
N ARG A 38 27.71 -2.06 -0.25
CA ARG A 38 27.52 -2.88 -1.46
C ARG A 38 26.02 -3.13 -1.67
N PRO A 39 25.55 -3.28 -2.93
CA PRO A 39 24.12 -3.44 -3.23
C PRO A 39 23.43 -4.57 -2.47
N GLN A 40 24.10 -5.73 -2.34
CA GLN A 40 23.55 -6.89 -1.62
C GLN A 40 23.34 -6.60 -0.12
N THR A 41 24.29 -5.92 0.52
CA THR A 41 24.20 -5.55 1.94
C THR A 41 23.13 -4.48 2.16
N ALA A 42 23.05 -3.49 1.27
CA ALA A 42 22.02 -2.45 1.33
C ALA A 42 20.62 -3.06 1.23
N LEU A 43 20.38 -3.94 0.25
CA LEU A 43 19.10 -4.63 0.09
C LEU A 43 18.75 -5.52 1.30
N GLY A 44 19.72 -6.29 1.81
CA GLY A 44 19.51 -7.14 2.98
C GLY A 44 19.16 -6.33 4.23
N LEU A 45 19.86 -5.23 4.48
CA LEU A 45 19.57 -4.34 5.60
C LEU A 45 18.18 -3.70 5.47
N THR A 46 17.85 -3.18 4.29
CA THR A 46 16.54 -2.58 4.03
C THR A 46 15.41 -3.59 4.22
N ALA A 47 15.57 -4.83 3.72
CA ALA A 47 14.55 -5.87 3.88
C ALA A 47 14.31 -6.22 5.36
N VAL A 48 15.38 -6.36 6.16
CA VAL A 48 15.26 -6.64 7.60
C VAL A 48 14.62 -5.46 8.34
N ALA A 49 15.03 -4.22 8.01
CA ALA A 49 14.49 -3.02 8.64
C ALA A 49 13.01 -2.81 8.33
N GLU A 50 12.60 -2.97 7.07
CA GLU A 50 11.20 -2.87 6.64
C GLU A 50 10.32 -3.95 7.28
N PHE A 51 10.83 -5.18 7.40
CA PHE A 51 10.12 -6.26 8.09
C PHE A 51 10.01 -6.01 9.60
N ALA A 52 11.07 -5.52 10.23
CA ALA A 52 11.10 -5.27 11.67
C ALA A 52 10.28 -4.02 12.07
N GLY A 53 10.14 -3.03 11.18
CA GLY A 53 9.46 -1.77 11.45
C GLY A 53 8.08 -1.93 12.10
N PRO A 54 7.12 -2.64 11.46
CA PRO A 54 5.79 -2.88 12.02
C PRO A 54 5.80 -3.66 13.34
N LEU A 55 6.81 -4.52 13.57
CA LEU A 55 6.94 -5.32 14.79
C LEU A 55 7.45 -4.47 15.97
N LEU A 56 8.32 -3.50 15.71
CA LEU A 56 8.93 -2.64 16.73
C LEU A 56 8.10 -1.39 17.02
N PHE A 57 7.53 -0.77 15.99
CA PHE A 57 6.84 0.52 16.09
C PHE A 57 5.30 0.39 16.00
N GLY A 58 4.80 -0.83 15.78
CA GLY A 58 3.37 -1.12 15.68
C GLY A 58 2.76 -0.70 14.35
N VAL A 59 1.42 -0.78 14.29
CA VAL A 59 0.62 -0.63 13.06
C VAL A 59 -0.37 0.54 13.14
N THR A 60 -0.02 1.59 13.88
CA THR A 60 -0.92 2.73 14.14
C THR A 60 -1.38 3.41 12.84
N VAL A 61 -0.47 3.61 11.87
CA VAL A 61 -0.81 4.20 10.57
C VAL A 61 -1.82 3.34 9.80
N ALA A 62 -1.66 2.00 9.85
CA ALA A 62 -2.60 1.09 9.22
C ALA A 62 -3.99 1.14 9.89
N LYS A 63 -4.04 1.30 11.22
CA LYS A 63 -5.30 1.48 11.96
C LYS A 63 -5.99 2.78 11.59
N THR A 64 -5.25 3.88 11.48
CA THR A 64 -5.80 5.18 11.05
C THR A 64 -6.35 5.12 9.64
N ILE A 65 -5.61 4.53 8.69
CA ILE A 65 -6.09 4.36 7.31
C ILE A 65 -7.34 3.47 7.26
N GLY A 66 -7.39 2.41 8.08
CA GLY A 66 -8.50 1.45 8.08
C GLY A 66 -9.77 1.93 8.78
N ASN A 67 -9.66 2.79 9.80
CA ASN A 67 -10.80 3.20 10.63
C ASN A 67 -11.22 4.66 10.42
N ASP A 68 -10.28 5.56 10.15
CA ASP A 68 -10.55 7.01 10.19
C ASP A 68 -10.86 7.59 8.80
N ILE A 69 -10.54 6.86 7.72
CA ILE A 69 -10.74 7.36 6.34
C ILE A 69 -12.06 6.86 5.73
N VAL A 70 -12.54 5.69 6.15
CA VAL A 70 -13.73 5.06 5.59
C VAL A 70 -14.53 4.35 6.67
N ALA A 71 -15.86 4.58 6.69
CA ALA A 71 -16.75 3.86 7.58
C ALA A 71 -16.66 2.34 7.33
N SER A 72 -16.03 1.61 8.25
CA SER A 72 -15.74 0.18 8.12
C SER A 72 -17.01 -0.69 8.06
N GLN A 73 -18.16 -0.20 8.53
CA GLN A 73 -19.45 -0.88 8.35
C GLN A 73 -19.96 -0.86 6.90
N ALA A 74 -19.46 0.05 6.05
CA ALA A 74 -19.87 0.20 4.66
C ALA A 74 -18.98 -0.59 3.67
N LEU A 75 -17.83 -1.11 4.12
CA LEU A 75 -16.84 -1.77 3.27
C LEU A 75 -17.07 -3.28 3.19
N SER A 76 -17.75 -3.71 2.12
CA SER A 76 -17.79 -5.15 1.78
C SER A 76 -16.41 -5.66 1.31
N LEU A 77 -16.13 -6.95 1.49
CA LEU A 77 -14.92 -7.61 0.96
C LEU A 77 -14.73 -7.35 -0.54
N ARG A 78 -15.83 -7.22 -1.28
CA ARG A 78 -15.80 -6.95 -2.73
C ARG A 78 -15.38 -5.51 -3.02
N ALA A 79 -15.86 -4.54 -2.24
CA ALA A 79 -15.45 -3.14 -2.34
C ALA A 79 -13.96 -3.00 -2.02
N LEU A 80 -13.47 -3.65 -0.97
CA LEU A 80 -12.05 -3.64 -0.60
C LEU A 80 -11.17 -4.21 -1.73
N ALA A 81 -11.57 -5.32 -2.36
CA ALA A 81 -10.85 -5.89 -3.50
C ALA A 81 -10.77 -4.91 -4.68
N VAL A 82 -11.87 -4.22 -5.00
CA VAL A 82 -11.91 -3.24 -6.10
C VAL A 82 -11.04 -2.02 -5.77
N GLY A 83 -11.10 -1.50 -4.54
CA GLY A 83 -10.26 -0.38 -4.10
C GLY A 83 -8.77 -0.72 -4.16
N LEU A 84 -8.38 -1.92 -3.70
CA LEU A 84 -7.02 -2.43 -3.82
C LEU A 84 -6.58 -2.59 -5.29
N ALA A 85 -7.44 -3.15 -6.14
CA ALA A 85 -7.15 -3.30 -7.56
C ALA A 85 -6.92 -1.93 -8.22
N GLY A 86 -7.75 -0.92 -7.91
CA GLY A 86 -7.56 0.45 -8.40
C GLY A 86 -6.25 1.06 -7.94
N ALA A 87 -5.88 0.89 -6.66
CA ALA A 87 -4.61 1.36 -6.12
C ALA A 87 -3.41 0.68 -6.79
N ILE A 88 -3.47 -0.64 -7.02
CA ILE A 88 -2.44 -1.40 -7.73
C ILE A 88 -2.30 -0.91 -9.17
N LEU A 89 -3.42 -0.77 -9.90
CA LEU A 89 -3.41 -0.28 -11.27
C LEU A 89 -2.77 1.10 -11.36
N TRP A 90 -3.12 2.01 -10.45
CA TRP A 90 -2.51 3.34 -10.42
C TRP A 90 -1.00 3.30 -10.11
N ASN A 91 -0.58 2.44 -9.18
CA ASN A 91 0.84 2.23 -8.90
C ASN A 91 1.60 1.69 -10.12
N LEU A 92 1.04 0.74 -10.85
CA LEU A 92 1.64 0.20 -12.07
C LEU A 92 1.71 1.23 -13.20
N ILE A 93 0.65 2.04 -13.36
CA ILE A 93 0.62 3.14 -14.34
C ILE A 93 1.73 4.15 -14.02
N THR A 94 1.76 4.67 -12.78
CA THR A 94 2.77 5.67 -12.39
C THR A 94 4.18 5.12 -12.51
N TRP A 95 4.38 3.83 -12.20
CA TRP A 95 5.65 3.17 -12.38
C TRP A 95 6.05 3.04 -13.86
N SER A 96 5.13 2.66 -14.74
CA SER A 96 5.38 2.52 -16.18
C SER A 96 5.80 3.83 -16.82
N PHE A 97 5.32 4.97 -16.31
CA PHE A 97 5.72 6.30 -16.76
C PHE A 97 6.93 6.87 -16.01
N GLY A 98 7.55 6.12 -15.10
CA GLY A 98 8.69 6.60 -14.30
C GLY A 98 8.34 7.76 -13.35
N LEU A 99 7.05 7.96 -13.06
CA LEU A 99 6.61 9.06 -12.21
C LEU A 99 6.87 8.73 -10.73
N PRO A 100 7.43 9.67 -9.95
CA PRO A 100 7.51 9.52 -8.50
C PRO A 100 6.08 9.51 -7.94
N GLY A 101 5.62 8.35 -7.48
CA GLY A 101 4.27 8.15 -6.97
C GLY A 101 4.29 7.75 -5.50
N CYS A 102 3.26 8.15 -4.76
CA CYS A 102 3.07 7.79 -3.36
C CYS A 102 2.00 6.69 -3.27
N SER A 103 2.39 5.47 -2.93
CA SER A 103 1.48 4.32 -2.84
C SER A 103 0.41 4.49 -1.77
N SER A 104 0.70 5.17 -0.66
CA SER A 104 -0.30 5.46 0.39
C SER A 104 -1.46 6.31 -0.14
N ARG A 105 -1.17 7.30 -1.00
CA ARG A 105 -2.21 8.12 -1.65
C ARG A 105 -2.99 7.32 -2.68
N ALA A 106 -2.35 6.39 -3.39
CA ALA A 106 -3.03 5.48 -4.30
C ALA A 106 -4.03 4.58 -3.56
N LEU A 107 -3.63 4.05 -2.39
CA LEU A 107 -4.50 3.25 -1.53
C LEU A 107 -5.69 4.07 -1.01
N ILE A 108 -5.44 5.24 -0.45
CA ILE A 108 -6.49 6.14 0.06
C ILE A 108 -7.46 6.51 -1.07
N GLY A 109 -6.96 6.91 -2.24
CA GLY A 109 -7.79 7.25 -3.39
C GLY A 109 -8.64 6.07 -3.89
N GLY A 110 -8.07 4.86 -3.92
CA GLY A 110 -8.80 3.64 -4.27
C GLY A 110 -9.93 3.31 -3.28
N LEU A 111 -9.66 3.47 -1.99
CA LEU A 111 -10.65 3.26 -0.92
C LEU A 111 -11.76 4.32 -0.94
N ILE A 112 -11.41 5.60 -1.09
CA ILE A 112 -12.39 6.69 -1.21
C ILE A 112 -13.26 6.46 -2.46
N GLY A 113 -12.65 6.18 -3.61
CA GLY A 113 -13.37 6.00 -4.87
C GLY A 113 -14.40 4.88 -4.81
N VAL A 114 -14.03 3.72 -4.26
CA VAL A 114 -15.00 2.61 -4.12
C VAL A 114 -16.10 2.93 -3.12
N THR A 115 -15.77 3.63 -2.02
CA THR A 115 -16.73 4.01 -0.98
C THR A 115 -17.76 4.99 -1.50
N LEU A 116 -17.34 6.01 -2.25
CA LEU A 116 -18.23 6.98 -2.89
C LEU A 116 -19.29 6.28 -3.76
N ILE A 117 -18.88 5.25 -4.50
CA ILE A 117 -19.78 4.49 -5.37
C ILE A 117 -20.68 3.55 -4.56
N SER A 118 -20.15 2.88 -3.54
CA SER A 118 -20.91 1.86 -2.80
C SER A 118 -21.82 2.41 -1.71
N ALA A 119 -21.46 3.53 -1.10
CA ALA A 119 -22.09 4.05 0.11
C ALA A 119 -22.39 5.56 0.08
N GLY A 120 -21.98 6.28 -0.97
CA GLY A 120 -22.25 7.71 -1.14
C GLY A 120 -21.22 8.62 -0.44
N VAL A 121 -21.42 9.93 -0.57
CA VAL A 121 -20.48 10.95 -0.08
C VAL A 121 -20.41 10.98 1.45
N ASP A 122 -21.53 10.73 2.12
CA ASP A 122 -21.63 10.76 3.59
C ASP A 122 -20.83 9.64 4.29
N ALA A 123 -20.42 8.61 3.53
CA ALA A 123 -19.62 7.50 4.05
C ALA A 123 -18.10 7.76 4.02
N VAL A 124 -17.67 8.87 3.41
CA VAL A 124 -16.27 9.30 3.39
C VAL A 124 -16.01 10.18 4.61
N GLN A 125 -15.13 9.71 5.50
CA GLN A 125 -14.74 10.42 6.71
C GLN A 125 -13.41 11.10 6.43
N LEU A 126 -13.47 12.36 6.00
CA LEU A 126 -12.30 13.22 5.76
C LEU A 126 -12.28 14.40 6.72
#